data_AF-A0AAU5LVY1-F1
#
_entry.id   AF-A0AAU5LVY1-F1
#
_cell.length_a   1.000
_cell.length_b   1.000
_cell.length_c   1.000
_cell.angle_alpha   90.00
_cell.angle_beta   90.00
_cell.angle_gamma   90.00
#
_symmetry.space_group_name_H-M   'P 1'
#
loop_
_entity.id
_entity.type
_entity.pdbx_description
1 polymer ?
#
loop_
_entity_poly.entity_id
_entity_poly.type
_entity_poly.pdbx_seq_one_letter_code
_entity_poly.pdbx_strand_id
1 'polypeptide(L)'
;MDRKFALDDEGQDAAAELRYEMWQADKGTWYNADFSLTRSGGFHAEFDYDNPPFGGDVDADLLLEDQRLLPRTADQLPEWHPAARLDR
;
A
#
# COMPACT_ATOMS: atom_id res chain seq x y z
N MET A 1 22.00 15.00 -4.15
CA MET A 1 22.10 13.57 -3.77
C MET A 1 20.83 13.22 -3.04
N ASP A 2 20.15 12.18 -3.49
CA ASP A 2 18.92 11.72 -2.85
C ASP A 2 19.25 10.93 -1.59
N ARG A 3 18.51 11.18 -0.52
CA ARG A 3 18.67 10.50 0.77
C ARG A 3 17.43 9.68 1.04
N LYS A 4 17.62 8.49 1.58
CA LYS A 4 16.53 7.60 1.99
C LYS A 4 16.50 7.53 3.50
N PHE A 5 15.32 7.70 4.07
CA PHE A 5 15.04 7.55 5.49
C PHE A 5 13.75 6.74 5.62
N ALA A 6 13.64 5.98 6.70
CA ALA A 6 12.34 5.48 7.11
C ALA A 6 11.50 6.66 7.62
N LEU A 7 10.19 6.54 7.48
CA LEU A 7 9.26 7.37 8.25
C LEU A 7 9.50 7.11 9.74
N ASP A 8 9.38 8.15 10.55
CA ASP A 8 9.28 7.99 12.00
C ASP A 8 7.92 7.39 12.36
N ASP A 9 7.73 7.05 13.64
CA ASP A 9 6.52 6.40 14.13
C ASP A 9 5.24 7.19 13.76
N GLU A 10 5.28 8.52 13.89
CA GLU A 10 4.15 9.39 13.53
C GLU A 10 3.87 9.38 12.02
N GLY A 11 4.92 9.38 11.18
CA GLY A 11 4.76 9.23 9.73
C GLY A 11 4.22 7.85 9.33
N GLN A 12 4.63 6.79 10.02
CA GLN A 12 4.10 5.44 9.80
C GLN A 12 2.62 5.34 10.17
N ASP A 13 2.24 5.88 11.33
CA ASP A 13 0.85 5.93 11.80
C ASP A 13 -0.02 6.73 10.82
N ALA A 14 0.43 7.91 10.40
CA ALA A 14 -0.30 8.73 9.43
C ALA A 14 -0.49 8.02 8.08
N ALA A 15 0.51 7.30 7.59
CA ALA A 15 0.41 6.51 6.37
C ALA A 15 -0.58 5.33 6.53
N ALA A 16 -0.57 4.67 7.69
CA ALA A 16 -1.49 3.59 8.00
C ALA A 16 -2.94 4.10 8.09
N GLU A 17 -3.19 5.19 8.82
CA GLU A 17 -4.51 5.85 8.89
C GLU A 17 -5.02 6.21 7.49
N LEU A 18 -4.16 6.81 6.65
CA LEU A 18 -4.53 7.15 5.28
C LEU A 18 -4.89 5.89 4.46
N ARG A 19 -4.18 4.76 4.62
CA ARG A 19 -4.54 3.50 3.96
C ARG A 19 -5.93 3.03 4.35
N TYR A 20 -6.27 3.11 5.64
CA TYR A 20 -7.58 2.71 6.15
C TYR A 20 -8.70 3.61 5.61
N GLU A 21 -8.51 4.94 5.64
CA GLU A 21 -9.51 5.90 5.15
C GLU A 21 -9.71 5.85 3.63
N MET A 22 -8.69 5.44 2.86
CA MET A 22 -8.77 5.31 1.40
C MET A 22 -9.29 3.96 0.92
N TRP A 23 -9.58 3.02 1.84
CA TRP A 23 -10.11 1.72 1.48
C TRP A 23 -11.48 1.84 0.81
N GLN A 24 -11.66 1.08 -0.27
CA GLN A 24 -12.91 1.00 -1.02
C GLN A 24 -13.40 -0.45 -1.05
N ALA A 25 -14.70 -0.68 -0.91
CA ALA A 25 -15.25 -2.02 -0.71
C ALA A 25 -15.05 -2.97 -1.91
N ASP A 26 -14.97 -2.43 -3.12
CA ASP A 26 -14.73 -3.17 -4.35
C ASP A 26 -13.23 -3.28 -4.67
N LYS A 27 -12.45 -2.23 -4.41
CA LYS A 27 -11.05 -2.12 -4.85
C LYS A 27 -10.00 -2.43 -3.77
N GLY A 28 -10.37 -2.36 -2.50
CA GLY A 28 -9.47 -2.33 -1.37
C GLY A 28 -8.68 -1.03 -1.26
N THR A 29 -7.43 -1.11 -0.80
CA THR A 29 -6.51 0.05 -0.68
C THR A 29 -5.19 -0.22 -1.40
N TRP A 30 -4.35 0.81 -1.49
CA TRP A 30 -3.05 0.77 -2.18
C TRP A 30 -2.01 -0.09 -1.44
N TYR A 31 -1.04 -0.62 -2.18
CA TYR A 31 0.14 -1.33 -1.66
C TYR A 31 1.34 -0.40 -1.50
N ASN A 32 1.54 0.50 -2.46
CA ASN A 32 2.58 1.52 -2.40
C ASN A 32 1.98 2.92 -2.56
N ALA A 33 2.64 3.91 -1.97
CA ALA A 33 2.31 5.31 -2.18
C ALA A 33 3.59 6.13 -2.31
N ASP A 34 3.61 7.04 -3.28
CA ASP A 34 4.69 8.00 -3.50
C ASP A 34 4.15 9.41 -3.25
N PHE A 35 4.75 10.10 -2.29
CA PHE A 35 4.41 11.47 -1.94
C PHE A 35 5.55 12.41 -2.31
N SER A 36 5.26 13.43 -3.10
CA SER A 36 6.24 14.41 -3.59
C SER A 36 5.87 15.81 -3.14
N LEU A 37 6.80 16.47 -2.46
CA LEU A 37 6.70 17.86 -2.02
C LEU A 37 7.74 18.72 -2.74
N THR A 38 7.28 19.81 -3.36
CA THR A 38 8.15 20.83 -3.93
C THR A 38 8.44 21.93 -2.92
N ARG A 39 9.57 22.62 -3.06
CA ARG A 39 9.94 23.73 -2.17
C ARG A 39 8.92 24.88 -2.17
N SER A 40 8.17 25.05 -3.26
CA SER A 40 7.09 26.04 -3.37
C SER A 40 5.79 25.62 -2.67
N GLY A 41 5.75 24.45 -2.03
CA GLY A 41 4.57 23.92 -1.35
C GLY A 41 3.61 23.14 -2.25
N GLY A 42 3.99 22.85 -3.50
CA GLY A 42 3.23 21.92 -4.34
C GLY A 42 3.37 20.50 -3.83
N PHE A 43 2.24 19.80 -3.70
CA PHE A 43 2.15 18.43 -3.22
C PHE A 43 1.53 17.53 -4.29
N HIS A 44 2.10 16.36 -4.49
CA HIS A 44 1.62 15.32 -5.39
C HIS A 44 1.65 13.97 -4.69
N ALA A 45 0.65 13.14 -4.94
CA ALA A 45 0.53 11.81 -4.36
C ALA A 45 0.13 10.81 -5.47
N GLU A 46 0.87 9.71 -5.55
CA GLU A 46 0.55 8.57 -6.42
C GLU A 46 0.32 7.35 -5.55
N PHE A 47 -0.70 6.56 -5.89
CA PHE A 47 -1.11 5.38 -5.16
C PHE A 47 -1.13 4.19 -6.11
N ASP A 48 -0.37 3.16 -5.76
CA ASP A 48 -0.18 1.97 -6.57
C ASP A 48 -0.90 0.77 -5.93
N TYR A 49 -1.83 0.20 -6.70
CA TYR A 49 -2.68 -0.92 -6.30
C TYR A 49 -2.22 -2.23 -6.95
N ASP A 50 -1.25 -2.18 -7.87
CA ASP A 50 -1.02 -3.26 -8.82
C ASP A 50 0.37 -3.89 -8.68
N ASN A 51 1.36 -3.16 -8.17
CA ASN A 51 2.72 -3.69 -7.99
C ASN A 51 2.96 -4.18 -6.55
N PRO A 52 3.86 -5.17 -6.36
CA PRO A 52 4.24 -5.63 -5.04
C PRO A 52 4.84 -4.51 -4.17
N PRO A 53 4.81 -4.65 -2.83
CA PRO A 53 5.39 -3.66 -1.92
C PRO A 53 6.86 -3.34 -2.22
N PHE A 54 7.26 -2.08 -2.06
CA PHE A 54 8.63 -1.64 -2.27
C PHE A 54 9.61 -2.35 -1.33
N GLY A 55 10.45 -3.24 -1.89
CA GLY A 55 11.77 -3.62 -1.40
C GLY A 55 11.98 -3.81 0.12
N GLY A 56 10.97 -4.29 0.86
CA GLY A 56 10.97 -4.47 2.31
C GLY A 56 10.63 -5.89 2.75
N ASP A 57 10.65 -6.13 4.07
CA ASP A 57 10.34 -7.42 4.72
C ASP A 57 8.81 -7.69 4.76
N VAL A 58 8.15 -7.61 3.61
CA VAL A 58 6.76 -8.06 3.50
C VAL A 58 6.75 -9.51 3.07
N ASP A 59 6.41 -10.39 4.01
CA ASP A 59 6.19 -11.81 3.73
C ASP A 59 4.75 -12.11 3.30
N ALA A 60 4.50 -13.37 2.93
CA ALA A 60 3.18 -13.79 2.48
C ALA A 60 2.12 -13.71 3.57
N ASP A 61 2.49 -13.93 4.84
CA ASP A 61 1.54 -13.92 5.96
C ASP A 61 1.06 -12.49 6.24
N LEU A 62 1.94 -11.50 6.16
CA LEU A 62 1.59 -10.08 6.26
C LEU A 62 0.64 -9.64 5.14
N LEU A 63 0.85 -10.12 3.90
CA LEU A 63 -0.04 -9.83 2.77
C LEU A 63 -1.41 -10.49 2.92
N LEU A 64 -1.46 -11.71 3.46
CA LEU A 64 -2.71 -12.40 3.74
C LEU A 64 -3.50 -11.70 4.85
N GLU A 65 -2.81 -11.21 5.89
CA GLU A 65 -3.44 -10.43 6.96
C GLU A 65 -3.92 -9.05 6.44
N ASP A 66 -3.14 -8.36 5.59
CA ASP A 66 -3.58 -7.12 4.92
C ASP A 66 -4.88 -7.35 4.14
N GLN A 67 -4.93 -8.42 3.34
CA GLN A 67 -6.13 -8.79 2.59
C GLN A 67 -7.32 -9.18 3.50
N ARG A 68 -7.07 -9.72 4.70
CA ARG A 68 -8.13 -10.03 5.66
C ARG A 68 -8.72 -8.77 6.29
N LEU A 69 -7.87 -7.79 6.60
CA LEU A 69 -8.26 -6.53 7.24
C LEU A 69 -8.85 -5.52 6.24
N LEU A 70 -8.28 -5.47 5.04
CA LEU A 70 -8.59 -4.51 3.97
C LEU A 70 -8.87 -5.28 2.67
N PRO A 71 -10.03 -5.97 2.59
CA PRO A 71 -10.28 -6.90 1.52
C PRO A 71 -10.38 -6.20 0.17
N ARG A 72 -9.81 -6.87 -0.83
CA ARG A 72 -9.96 -6.62 -2.27
C ARG A 72 -10.83 -7.73 -2.87
N THR A 73 -11.65 -7.41 -3.87
CA THR A 73 -12.34 -8.47 -4.63
C THR A 73 -11.35 -9.27 -5.47
N ALA A 74 -11.76 -10.48 -5.88
CA ALA A 74 -10.89 -11.38 -6.65
C ALA A 74 -10.40 -10.77 -7.97
N ASP A 75 -11.18 -9.91 -8.62
CA ASP A 75 -10.81 -9.21 -9.86
C ASP A 75 -9.84 -8.04 -9.63
N GLN A 76 -9.72 -7.55 -8.39
CA GLN A 76 -8.81 -6.47 -8.01
C GLN A 76 -7.53 -7.00 -7.33
N LEU A 77 -7.41 -8.31 -7.16
CA LEU A 77 -6.20 -8.94 -6.62
C LEU A 77 -5.16 -9.15 -7.73
N PRO A 78 -3.96 -8.56 -7.63
CA PRO A 78 -2.90 -8.81 -8.59
C PRO A 78 -2.42 -10.27 -8.58
N GLU A 79 -1.97 -10.79 -9.73
CA GLU A 79 -1.53 -12.20 -9.87
C GLU A 79 -0.36 -12.58 -8.94
N TRP A 80 0.46 -11.60 -8.53
CA TRP A 80 1.55 -11.86 -7.60
C TRP A 80 1.05 -12.13 -6.18
N HIS A 81 -0.12 -11.60 -5.81
CA HIS A 81 -0.64 -11.63 -4.44
C HIS A 81 -0.90 -13.08 -3.96
N PRO A 82 -0.50 -13.45 -2.73
CA PRO A 82 -0.71 -14.81 -2.21
C PRO A 82 -2.16 -15.27 -2.26
N ALA A 83 -3.10 -14.39 -1.90
CA ALA A 83 -4.54 -14.69 -1.91
C ALA A 83 -5.10 -15.00 -3.31
N ALA A 84 -4.50 -14.48 -4.39
CA ALA A 84 -4.97 -14.73 -5.75
C ALA A 84 -4.84 -16.20 -6.17
N ARG A 85 -4.03 -16.99 -5.46
CA ARG A 85 -3.83 -18.42 -5.72
C ARG A 85 -4.72 -19.33 -4.85
N LEU A 86 -5.39 -18.79 -3.84
CA LEU A 86 -6.23 -19.56 -2.93
C LEU A 86 -7.66 -19.75 -3.47
N ASP A 87 -8.11 -18.87 -4.36
CA ASP A 87 -9.45 -18.91 -4.97
C ASP A 87 -9.50 -19.67 -6.31
N ARG A 88 -8.47 -20.47 -6.65
CA ARG A 88 -8.38 -21.26 -7.89
C ARG A 88 -8.57 -22.75 -7.68
#